data_AF-A0A1M7N0V5-F1
#
_entry.id   AF-A0A1M7N0V5-F1
#
_cell.length_a   1.000
_cell.length_b   1.000
_cell.length_c   1.000
_cell.angle_alpha   90.00
_cell.angle_beta   90.00
_cell.angle_gamma   90.00
#
_symmetry.space_group_name_H-M   'P 1'
#
loop_
_entity.id
_entity.type
_entity.pdbx_description
1 polymer ?
#
loop_
_entity_poly.entity_id
_entity_poly.type
_entity_poly.pdbx_seq_one_letter_code
_entity_poly.pdbx_strand_id
1 'polypeptide(L)'
;MPVAVAAFGLWACGDEAMTSAAQCTTKECLEQVGQSAGIISGGESSSSSYAENSVESSSDDGSGSQGPDSSADAQSPTSSSDVAISSGASSSSVLGPQLSSSSDALPGSSSDAVSSSSRGHHQSSSSAAKPEVSSSSESTPPTPVNEFVEDHRSECQIGNIPSSVNNAKLPDPFMGLDGKRISSKADWKCRREEIGAMYEKLMFGTKPRNPEKVEGSYSGGKLTIKVTDKGKSGSFSVKISNAGTKDKPKPAMIGFGGGMMGGCGSLGNATNGLDIAQITFNPDDVAPESGGGMFFNIYGGNTNNYGTIIAWAWGVSRIIDALEKTPEAGIDVHHLAMTGCSRWGKGTLAVGAFDERIALTIPQESGSGGASLWRVGAQVNKQKGKQFVQGLSSAGSEGKWMISSFKNYDGKENTLPFDQHMLVAMVAPRALLILDNAGQEWLGEVPSNYCGQASKEVYDALGATENYTYSQEGGHGHCQLPNGQFDEVKDFMNKFLLGKDAKTGKIDYTKNTQTINFKKSEWIDWETPSLK
;
A
#
# COMPACT_ATOMS: atom_id res chain seq x y z
N MET A 1 -2.07 37.23 11.89
CA MET A 1 -3.40 36.70 12.30
C MET A 1 -4.44 37.77 12.06
N PRO A 2 -5.72 37.44 11.81
CA PRO A 2 -6.32 36.20 11.30
C PRO A 2 -7.11 36.50 9.98
N VAL A 3 -7.72 35.59 9.22
CA VAL A 3 -8.65 34.50 9.54
C VAL A 3 -8.56 33.43 8.46
N ALA A 4 -8.40 32.18 8.89
CA ALA A 4 -8.57 30.98 8.08
C ALA A 4 -10.04 30.55 8.15
N VAL A 5 -10.62 30.14 7.02
CA VAL A 5 -11.89 29.40 6.99
C VAL A 5 -11.58 27.99 6.52
N ALA A 6 -11.67 27.06 7.47
CA ALA A 6 -11.74 25.63 7.21
C ALA A 6 -13.18 25.28 6.81
N ALA A 7 -13.35 24.43 5.79
CA ALA A 7 -14.63 23.81 5.48
C ALA A 7 -14.43 22.29 5.35
N PHE A 8 -14.81 21.57 6.41
CA PHE A 8 -15.20 20.17 6.37
C PHE A 8 -16.74 20.13 6.39
N GLY A 9 -17.37 19.25 5.61
CA GLY A 9 -18.80 19.00 5.73
C GLY A 9 -19.37 18.10 4.64
N LEU A 10 -19.63 16.85 5.03
CA LEU A 10 -20.44 15.83 4.33
C LEU A 10 -21.81 16.36 3.89
N TRP A 11 -22.39 15.80 2.83
CA TRP A 11 -23.84 15.71 2.66
C TRP A 11 -24.26 14.33 2.10
N ALA A 12 -25.14 13.67 2.84
CA ALA A 12 -26.04 12.56 2.50
C ALA A 12 -27.22 12.69 3.49
N CYS A 13 -28.51 12.48 3.22
CA CYS A 13 -29.35 12.10 2.07
C CYS A 13 -30.82 12.46 2.44
N GLY A 14 -31.74 12.41 1.49
CA GLY A 14 -33.22 12.31 1.67
C GLY A 14 -33.97 13.10 0.59
N ASP A 15 -34.97 12.61 -0.14
CA ASP A 15 -35.68 11.34 -0.14
C ASP A 15 -36.39 11.14 -1.49
N GLU A 16 -36.67 9.86 -1.80
CA GLU A 16 -37.75 9.31 -2.63
C GLU A 16 -38.01 9.83 -4.06
N ALA A 17 -37.52 9.07 -5.05
CA ALA A 17 -38.34 8.29 -6.00
C ALA A 17 -37.61 8.05 -7.32
N MET A 18 -37.84 6.86 -7.88
CA MET A 18 -37.61 6.42 -9.26
C MET A 18 -36.34 5.62 -9.55
N THR A 19 -36.66 4.46 -10.11
CA THR A 19 -35.92 3.26 -10.45
C THR A 19 -35.08 3.36 -11.72
N SER A 20 -33.98 2.60 -11.72
CA SER A 20 -33.30 1.94 -12.86
C SER A 20 -32.69 2.80 -13.98
N ALA A 21 -31.43 2.45 -14.28
CA ALA A 21 -30.73 2.80 -15.50
C ALA A 21 -31.31 2.07 -16.71
N ALA A 22 -31.86 2.81 -17.67
CA ALA A 22 -31.82 2.52 -19.10
C ALA A 22 -32.43 3.69 -19.91
N GLN A 23 -31.78 4.03 -21.03
CA GLN A 23 -32.24 4.87 -22.15
C GLN A 23 -32.19 6.40 -21.98
N CYS A 24 -31.24 7.03 -22.68
CA CYS A 24 -31.55 8.09 -23.64
C CYS A 24 -30.33 8.40 -24.55
N THR A 25 -30.31 7.78 -25.73
CA THR A 25 -29.47 8.19 -26.86
C THR A 25 -30.35 8.96 -27.84
N THR A 26 -30.51 10.28 -27.68
CA THR A 26 -31.04 11.15 -28.73
C THR A 26 -30.37 12.53 -28.73
N LYS A 27 -30.33 13.13 -29.92
CA LYS A 27 -29.57 14.31 -30.34
C LYS A 27 -30.06 15.64 -29.72
N GLU A 28 -31.06 15.60 -28.85
CA GLU A 28 -31.72 16.79 -28.27
C GLU A 28 -31.16 17.22 -26.90
N CYS A 29 -30.18 16.50 -26.34
CA CYS A 29 -29.50 16.92 -25.10
C CYS A 29 -28.27 17.82 -25.34
N LEU A 30 -27.86 18.04 -26.60
CA LEU A 30 -26.65 18.80 -26.95
C LEU A 30 -26.89 20.26 -27.35
N GLU A 31 -28.14 20.75 -27.39
CA GLU A 31 -28.44 22.12 -27.83
C GLU A 31 -28.74 23.13 -26.69
N GLN A 32 -28.67 22.73 -25.42
CA GLN A 32 -28.97 23.62 -24.27
C GLN A 32 -27.75 24.19 -23.51
N VAL A 33 -26.52 24.11 -24.04
CA VAL A 33 -25.35 24.78 -23.45
C VAL A 33 -24.67 25.78 -24.42
N GLY A 34 -25.38 26.20 -25.46
CA GLY A 34 -24.83 27.05 -26.50
C GLY A 34 -25.71 28.24 -26.86
N GLN A 35 -26.02 29.14 -25.91
CA GLN A 35 -26.49 30.50 -26.24
C GLN A 35 -26.54 31.42 -25.00
N SER A 36 -25.51 32.26 -24.84
CA SER A 36 -25.65 33.64 -24.33
C SER A 36 -24.33 34.40 -24.46
N ALA A 37 -24.24 35.25 -25.49
CA ALA A 37 -23.74 36.63 -25.45
C ALA A 37 -23.30 37.08 -26.86
N GLY A 38 -24.22 37.72 -27.59
CA GLY A 38 -23.94 38.50 -28.79
C GLY A 38 -23.95 40.00 -28.50
N ILE A 39 -22.81 40.64 -28.77
CA ILE A 39 -22.53 41.95 -29.40
C ILE A 39 -23.66 43.02 -29.44
N ILE A 40 -23.34 44.26 -29.00
CA ILE A 40 -23.66 45.52 -29.71
C ILE A 40 -22.44 46.47 -29.70
N SER A 41 -22.26 47.14 -30.84
CA SER A 41 -21.16 47.97 -31.35
C SER A 41 -21.21 49.48 -30.99
N GLY A 42 -20.05 50.14 -31.03
CA GLY A 42 -19.88 51.46 -31.70
C GLY A 42 -19.17 52.59 -30.92
N GLY A 43 -18.14 53.22 -31.53
CA GLY A 43 -17.90 54.69 -31.40
C GLY A 43 -16.53 55.21 -30.92
N GLU A 44 -15.64 55.48 -31.88
CA GLU A 44 -14.59 56.52 -32.03
C GLU A 44 -13.89 57.29 -30.87
N SER A 45 -12.56 57.36 -31.02
CA SER A 45 -11.58 58.46 -30.79
C SER A 45 -11.69 59.42 -29.59
N SER A 46 -10.60 59.53 -28.81
CA SER A 46 -9.73 60.73 -28.75
C SER A 46 -8.68 60.65 -27.62
N SER A 47 -7.70 61.52 -27.76
CA SER A 47 -6.38 61.72 -27.15
C SER A 47 -6.29 62.05 -25.65
N SER A 48 -5.02 62.15 -25.20
CA SER A 48 -4.42 62.80 -24.00
C SER A 48 -4.11 61.83 -22.85
N SER A 49 -2.86 61.52 -22.48
CA SER A 49 -1.60 62.24 -22.17
C SER A 49 -1.39 62.43 -20.66
N TYR A 50 -0.12 62.31 -20.27
CA TYR A 50 0.52 62.50 -18.95
C TYR A 50 0.53 61.29 -18.01
N ALA A 51 1.60 60.95 -17.29
CA ALA A 51 3.06 61.13 -17.37
C ALA A 51 3.62 60.44 -16.11
N GLU A 52 4.80 59.81 -16.23
CA GLU A 52 5.91 59.72 -15.25
C GLU A 52 5.61 59.28 -13.79
N ASN A 53 6.29 58.27 -13.24
CA ASN A 53 7.72 58.37 -12.92
C ASN A 53 8.45 57.02 -12.74
N SER A 54 9.71 57.07 -13.15
CA SER A 54 10.87 56.17 -12.99
C SER A 54 11.20 55.81 -11.51
N VAL A 55 11.70 54.60 -11.21
CA VAL A 55 13.14 54.18 -11.12
C VAL A 55 13.92 55.11 -10.18
N GLU A 56 14.57 54.67 -9.09
CA GLU A 56 15.81 53.88 -9.11
C GLU A 56 16.24 53.40 -7.70
N SER A 57 17.10 52.38 -7.72
CA SER A 57 17.90 51.74 -6.67
C SER A 57 18.96 52.62 -6.01
N SER A 58 19.42 52.23 -4.80
CA SER A 58 20.86 52.15 -4.50
C SER A 58 21.14 51.42 -3.17
N SER A 59 22.33 50.82 -3.13
CA SER A 59 22.96 49.88 -2.21
C SER A 59 23.72 50.53 -1.04
N ASP A 60 24.49 49.69 -0.34
CA ASP A 60 25.63 49.94 0.57
C ASP A 60 25.29 50.15 2.05
N ASP A 61 26.07 49.71 3.04
CA ASP A 61 27.14 48.72 3.25
C ASP A 61 27.40 48.79 4.79
N GLY A 62 27.97 47.78 5.46
CA GLY A 62 28.47 48.01 6.83
C GLY A 62 28.58 46.83 7.80
N SER A 63 29.80 46.31 7.88
CA SER A 63 30.42 45.41 8.86
C SER A 63 30.17 45.66 10.37
N GLY A 64 30.24 44.61 11.19
CA GLY A 64 30.53 44.75 12.63
C GLY A 64 30.44 43.44 13.44
N SER A 65 31.55 43.05 14.06
CA SER A 65 31.87 41.79 14.75
C SER A 65 31.49 41.70 16.24
N GLN A 66 31.61 40.47 16.79
CA GLN A 66 31.82 40.03 18.19
C GLN A 66 30.59 39.50 18.97
N GLY A 67 30.68 38.24 19.43
CA GLY A 67 29.84 37.67 20.50
C GLY A 67 30.57 37.76 21.86
N PRO A 68 30.38 36.79 22.77
CA PRO A 68 29.15 36.18 23.28
C PRO A 68 28.93 36.59 24.75
N ASP A 69 27.73 36.41 25.32
CA ASP A 69 27.68 36.22 26.78
C ASP A 69 26.51 35.40 27.30
N SER A 70 26.87 34.68 28.34
CA SER A 70 26.13 33.79 29.22
C SER A 70 25.42 34.54 30.34
N SER A 71 24.34 33.98 30.90
CA SER A 71 24.16 33.86 32.36
C SER A 71 22.82 33.23 32.72
N ALA A 72 22.89 32.42 33.77
CA ALA A 72 21.83 31.70 34.46
C ALA A 72 21.31 32.52 35.66
N ASP A 73 20.40 31.89 36.40
CA ASP A 73 19.85 32.24 37.73
C ASP A 73 18.70 33.28 37.73
N ALA A 74 17.64 33.19 38.53
CA ALA A 74 17.46 32.47 39.80
C ALA A 74 15.97 32.19 40.10
N GLN A 75 15.78 31.40 41.16
CA GLN A 75 14.58 30.82 41.75
C GLN A 75 13.60 31.79 42.43
N SER A 76 12.28 31.47 42.33
CA SER A 76 11.21 31.33 43.37
C SER A 76 10.98 32.44 44.44
N PRO A 77 9.94 32.41 45.35
CA PRO A 77 8.83 31.44 45.57
C PRO A 77 7.43 32.06 45.92
N THR A 78 6.48 31.16 46.29
CA THR A 78 5.24 31.33 47.12
C THR A 78 3.97 31.84 46.41
N SER A 79 2.73 31.39 46.67
CA SER A 79 2.14 30.57 47.75
C SER A 79 0.75 29.98 47.37
N SER A 80 0.49 28.79 47.92
CA SER A 80 -0.77 28.14 48.39
C SER A 80 -2.17 28.72 48.10
N SER A 81 -3.12 27.82 47.75
CA SER A 81 -4.24 27.43 48.65
C SER A 81 -5.00 26.18 48.14
N ASP A 82 -5.33 25.33 49.10
CA ASP A 82 -6.09 24.07 49.03
C ASP A 82 -7.58 24.26 48.65
N VAL A 83 -8.24 23.20 48.14
CA VAL A 83 -9.46 22.58 48.73
C VAL A 83 -9.67 21.19 48.11
N ALA A 84 -9.84 20.18 48.98
CA ALA A 84 -10.30 18.83 48.66
C ALA A 84 -11.83 18.72 48.82
N ILE A 85 -12.50 17.95 47.97
CA ILE A 85 -13.77 17.27 48.29
C ILE A 85 -13.78 15.87 47.65
N SER A 86 -14.16 14.87 48.45
CA SER A 86 -14.35 13.46 48.09
C SER A 86 -15.85 13.09 48.04
N SER A 87 -16.12 11.83 47.68
CA SER A 87 -17.39 11.08 47.68
C SER A 87 -18.21 11.19 46.38
N GLY A 88 -18.86 10.15 45.86
CA GLY A 88 -19.11 8.78 46.33
C GLY A 88 -20.04 8.08 45.32
N ALA A 89 -19.99 6.74 45.28
CA ALA A 89 -20.75 5.88 44.39
C ALA A 89 -22.18 5.59 44.87
N SER A 90 -23.13 5.32 43.96
CA SER A 90 -24.25 4.32 44.05
C SER A 90 -25.11 4.39 42.76
N SER A 91 -25.25 3.30 41.99
CA SER A 91 -26.40 2.36 41.90
C SER A 91 -27.77 3.04 41.63
N SER A 92 -28.58 2.65 40.66
CA SER A 92 -29.24 1.34 40.55
C SER A 92 -30.15 1.23 39.31
N SER A 93 -30.32 -0.03 38.89
CA SER A 93 -31.30 -0.73 38.04
C SER A 93 -32.71 -0.15 37.78
N VAL A 94 -33.23 -0.40 36.56
CA VAL A 94 -34.65 -0.70 36.30
C VAL A 94 -34.79 -1.83 35.25
N LEU A 95 -35.82 -2.65 35.47
CA LEU A 95 -36.19 -3.97 34.95
C LEU A 95 -36.72 -4.00 33.50
N GLY A 96 -36.72 -5.21 32.91
CA GLY A 96 -37.30 -5.56 31.59
C GLY A 96 -38.84 -5.59 31.54
N PRO A 97 -39.42 -6.18 30.47
CA PRO A 97 -39.66 -7.63 30.52
C PRO A 97 -39.43 -8.40 29.20
N GLN A 98 -39.37 -9.73 29.36
CA GLN A 98 -39.28 -10.77 28.34
C GLN A 98 -40.51 -10.86 27.43
N LEU A 99 -40.31 -11.41 26.23
CA LEU A 99 -41.29 -12.26 25.54
C LEU A 99 -40.57 -13.42 24.82
N SER A 100 -41.22 -14.57 24.88
CA SER A 100 -40.76 -15.93 24.56
C SER A 100 -41.28 -16.46 23.22
N SER A 101 -40.75 -17.62 22.82
CA SER A 101 -41.27 -18.61 21.84
C SER A 101 -41.14 -18.24 20.35
N SER A 102 -40.90 -19.15 19.39
CA SER A 102 -40.82 -20.61 19.36
C SER A 102 -40.17 -21.07 18.04
N SER A 103 -39.64 -22.28 18.09
CA SER A 103 -39.25 -23.17 16.99
C SER A 103 -40.37 -23.43 15.97
N ASP A 104 -40.01 -23.57 14.69
CA ASP A 104 -40.71 -24.48 13.76
C ASP A 104 -39.75 -25.00 12.69
N ALA A 105 -39.85 -26.30 12.43
CA ALA A 105 -39.11 -27.07 11.46
C ALA A 105 -40.07 -27.97 10.66
N LEU A 106 -39.60 -28.39 9.47
CA LEU A 106 -40.08 -29.48 8.58
C LEU A 106 -41.22 -29.14 7.59
N PRO A 107 -41.46 -29.97 6.53
CA PRO A 107 -40.75 -31.18 6.01
C PRO A 107 -40.27 -30.97 4.54
N GLY A 108 -39.45 -31.79 3.87
CA GLY A 108 -39.45 -33.25 3.71
C GLY A 108 -40.19 -33.65 2.42
N SER A 109 -39.46 -34.02 1.34
CA SER A 109 -39.99 -34.93 0.31
C SER A 109 -38.86 -35.72 -0.37
N SER A 110 -39.08 -37.02 -0.45
CA SER A 110 -38.24 -38.07 -1.02
C SER A 110 -39.07 -38.87 -2.03
N SER A 111 -38.40 -39.76 -2.77
CA SER A 111 -38.89 -40.76 -3.75
C SER A 111 -39.13 -40.20 -5.16
N ASP A 112 -38.68 -40.84 -6.25
CA ASP A 112 -38.74 -42.27 -6.57
C ASP A 112 -37.55 -42.83 -7.37
N ALA A 113 -37.38 -44.15 -7.23
CA ALA A 113 -36.48 -45.02 -7.97
C ALA A 113 -37.30 -46.01 -8.82
N VAL A 114 -36.86 -46.35 -10.05
CA VAL A 114 -37.25 -47.54 -10.84
C VAL A 114 -36.11 -47.79 -11.85
N SER A 115 -35.23 -48.79 -11.75
CA SER A 115 -35.34 -50.27 -11.82
C SER A 115 -35.00 -50.87 -13.21
N SER A 116 -34.25 -51.98 -13.15
CA SER A 116 -34.14 -53.11 -14.11
C SER A 116 -33.26 -52.92 -15.35
N SER A 117 -32.50 -53.89 -15.86
CA SER A 117 -32.19 -55.28 -15.47
C SER A 117 -31.15 -55.88 -16.44
N SER A 118 -30.26 -56.71 -15.89
CA SER A 118 -29.61 -57.92 -16.45
C SER A 118 -29.29 -58.10 -17.95
N ARG A 119 -28.05 -58.50 -18.23
CA ARG A 119 -27.67 -59.80 -18.84
C ARG A 119 -26.15 -59.97 -18.86
N GLY A 120 -25.68 -61.16 -18.46
CA GLY A 120 -24.25 -61.51 -18.38
C GLY A 120 -23.78 -62.42 -19.53
N HIS A 121 -22.47 -62.59 -19.61
CA HIS A 121 -21.73 -63.84 -19.86
C HIS A 121 -20.21 -63.56 -19.73
N HIS A 122 -19.52 -64.23 -18.79
CA HIS A 122 -18.40 -65.19 -18.98
C HIS A 122 -17.27 -64.71 -19.93
N GLN A 123 -15.97 -64.78 -19.59
CA GLN A 123 -15.23 -65.71 -18.74
C GLN A 123 -13.76 -65.24 -18.56
N SER A 124 -13.16 -65.55 -17.39
CA SER A 124 -11.72 -65.77 -17.03
C SER A 124 -10.67 -64.73 -17.44
N SER A 125 -9.64 -64.34 -16.69
CA SER A 125 -8.84 -64.86 -15.56
C SER A 125 -7.98 -63.65 -15.14
N SER A 126 -7.54 -63.37 -13.92
CA SER A 126 -6.78 -64.16 -12.95
C SER A 126 -6.44 -63.25 -11.76
N SER A 127 -6.45 -63.82 -10.56
CA SER A 127 -5.54 -63.57 -9.43
C SER A 127 -5.50 -62.20 -8.74
N ALA A 128 -5.74 -62.27 -7.43
CA ALA A 128 -5.91 -61.21 -6.45
C ALA A 128 -4.68 -60.34 -6.15
N ALA A 129 -4.94 -59.06 -5.85
CA ALA A 129 -4.23 -58.29 -4.83
C ALA A 129 -5.21 -57.26 -4.20
N LYS A 130 -5.16 -57.10 -2.87
CA LYS A 130 -5.91 -56.12 -2.08
C LYS A 130 -5.72 -54.69 -2.62
N PRO A 131 -6.73 -53.81 -2.60
CA PRO A 131 -6.48 -52.38 -2.75
C PRO A 131 -5.93 -51.83 -1.42
N GLU A 132 -4.67 -51.41 -1.44
CA GLU A 132 -4.14 -50.47 -0.45
C GLU A 132 -4.85 -49.13 -0.63
N VAL A 133 -5.34 -48.61 0.48
CA VAL A 133 -5.89 -47.26 0.60
C VAL A 133 -4.73 -46.29 0.42
N SER A 134 -4.58 -45.73 -0.77
CA SER A 134 -3.67 -44.62 -1.02
C SER A 134 -4.20 -43.39 -0.29
N SER A 135 -3.61 -43.10 0.87
CA SER A 135 -3.76 -41.83 1.56
C SER A 135 -3.27 -40.72 0.63
N SER A 136 -4.19 -39.89 0.14
CA SER A 136 -3.87 -38.62 -0.50
C SER A 136 -3.19 -37.72 0.54
N SER A 137 -1.87 -37.73 0.57
CA SER A 137 -1.10 -36.69 1.22
C SER A 137 -1.36 -35.39 0.47
N GLU A 138 -2.02 -34.44 1.10
CA GLU A 138 -2.02 -33.04 0.68
C GLU A 138 -0.55 -32.61 0.53
N SER A 139 -0.12 -32.44 -0.71
CA SER A 139 1.20 -31.88 -1.00
C SER A 139 1.19 -30.43 -0.60
N THR A 140 1.99 -30.09 0.41
CA THR A 140 2.26 -28.71 0.80
C THR A 140 2.75 -27.93 -0.42
N PRO A 141 2.21 -26.73 -0.70
CA PRO A 141 2.62 -25.94 -1.86
C PRO A 141 4.12 -25.58 -1.77
N PRO A 142 4.82 -25.38 -2.89
CA PRO A 142 6.19 -24.91 -2.86
C PRO A 142 6.19 -23.45 -2.41
N THR A 143 6.34 -23.22 -1.10
CA THR A 143 6.81 -21.93 -0.59
C THR A 143 8.22 -21.72 -1.15
N PRO A 144 8.52 -20.57 -1.79
CA PRO A 144 9.90 -20.19 -2.01
C PRO A 144 10.64 -20.34 -0.68
N VAL A 145 11.85 -20.91 -0.68
CA VAL A 145 12.67 -21.08 0.53
C VAL A 145 13.04 -19.69 1.04
N ASN A 146 12.11 -19.03 1.71
CA ASN A 146 12.33 -17.85 2.50
C ASN A 146 12.35 -18.31 3.94
N GLU A 147 13.43 -17.99 4.65
CA GLU A 147 13.41 -18.09 6.10
C GLU A 147 12.26 -17.17 6.55
N PHE A 148 11.36 -17.64 7.41
CA PHE A 148 10.21 -16.82 7.84
C PHE A 148 10.69 -15.71 8.78
N VAL A 149 11.35 -14.71 8.21
CA VAL A 149 12.04 -13.61 8.88
C VAL A 149 11.58 -12.28 8.29
N GLU A 150 11.57 -11.22 9.10
CA GLU A 150 11.14 -9.89 8.67
C GLU A 150 12.07 -9.32 7.58
N ASP A 151 13.39 -9.43 7.77
CA ASP A 151 14.42 -9.00 6.82
C ASP A 151 15.79 -9.61 7.19
N HIS A 152 16.79 -9.38 6.34
CA HIS A 152 18.17 -9.86 6.54
C HIS A 152 19.15 -8.71 6.86
N ARG A 153 18.65 -7.58 7.37
CA ARG A 153 19.43 -6.34 7.52
C ARG A 153 20.68 -6.50 8.39
N SER A 154 20.61 -7.35 9.42
CA SER A 154 21.70 -7.63 10.38
C SER A 154 22.82 -8.51 9.79
N GLU A 155 22.54 -9.23 8.71
CA GLU A 155 23.49 -10.12 8.04
C GLU A 155 24.34 -9.40 6.97
N CYS A 156 23.92 -8.21 6.56
CA CYS A 156 24.46 -7.51 5.41
C CYS A 156 25.24 -6.25 5.80
N GLN A 157 26.43 -6.09 5.20
CA GLN A 157 27.22 -4.87 5.33
C GLN A 157 26.71 -3.83 4.35
N ILE A 158 26.27 -2.68 4.86
CA ILE A 158 25.78 -1.59 4.02
C ILE A 158 26.84 -0.53 3.88
N GLY A 159 27.27 -0.31 2.64
CA GLY A 159 28.25 0.70 2.29
C GLY A 159 27.75 2.13 2.43
N ASN A 160 28.55 3.08 1.96
CA ASN A 160 28.18 4.49 1.98
C ASN A 160 27.02 4.76 1.00
N ILE A 161 25.86 5.18 1.51
CA ILE A 161 24.73 5.59 0.68
C ILE A 161 24.95 7.03 0.20
N PRO A 162 25.11 7.27 -1.11
CA PRO A 162 25.27 8.62 -1.64
C PRO A 162 23.98 9.42 -1.42
N SER A 163 24.12 10.68 -0.99
CA SER A 163 22.98 11.61 -0.88
C SER A 163 22.59 12.21 -2.23
N SER A 164 23.47 12.13 -3.23
CA SER A 164 23.24 12.62 -4.57
C SER A 164 24.05 11.80 -5.56
N VAL A 165 23.47 11.54 -6.72
CA VAL A 165 24.15 11.00 -7.91
C VAL A 165 23.93 11.94 -9.10
N ASN A 166 24.44 11.56 -10.27
CA ASN A 166 24.06 12.19 -11.53
C ASN A 166 23.70 11.10 -12.54
N ASN A 167 22.45 10.63 -12.50
CA ASN A 167 21.94 9.59 -13.38
C ASN A 167 20.57 9.96 -13.95
N ALA A 168 20.55 10.34 -15.23
CA ALA A 168 19.32 10.66 -15.96
C ALA A 168 18.46 9.42 -16.27
N LYS A 169 19.07 8.24 -16.36
CA LYS A 169 18.41 6.94 -16.54
C LYS A 169 18.02 6.35 -15.18
N LEU A 170 17.37 5.19 -15.21
CA LEU A 170 17.04 4.45 -14.00
C LEU A 170 18.31 3.90 -13.33
N PRO A 171 18.46 3.96 -12.01
CA PRO A 171 19.56 3.30 -11.32
C PRO A 171 19.50 1.78 -11.46
N ASP A 172 20.66 1.16 -11.67
CA ASP A 172 20.77 -0.28 -11.89
C ASP A 172 20.49 -1.07 -10.58
N PRO A 173 19.45 -1.94 -10.54
CA PRO A 173 19.15 -2.72 -9.35
C PRO A 173 20.22 -3.77 -9.03
N PHE A 174 21.05 -4.16 -10.00
CA PHE A 174 22.07 -5.20 -9.87
C PHE A 174 23.45 -4.65 -9.48
N MET A 175 23.64 -3.34 -9.44
CA MET A 175 24.89 -2.70 -9.05
C MET A 175 24.90 -2.38 -7.55
N GLY A 176 25.78 -3.03 -6.78
CA GLY A 176 25.94 -2.80 -5.35
C GLY A 176 26.49 -1.42 -4.99
N LEU A 177 26.34 -1.01 -3.74
CA LEU A 177 26.91 0.26 -3.22
C LEU A 177 28.45 0.27 -3.25
N ASP A 178 29.07 -0.91 -3.28
CA ASP A 178 30.53 -1.07 -3.40
C ASP A 178 31.03 -0.99 -4.87
N GLY A 179 30.12 -0.75 -5.83
CA GLY A 179 30.43 -0.71 -7.25
C GLY A 179 30.61 -2.08 -7.91
N LYS A 180 30.32 -3.18 -7.21
CA LYS A 180 30.31 -4.52 -7.80
C LYS A 180 28.90 -4.92 -8.23
N ARG A 181 28.80 -5.56 -9.39
CA ARG A 181 27.55 -6.13 -9.88
C ARG A 181 27.30 -7.48 -9.18
N ILE A 182 26.06 -7.75 -8.78
CA ILE A 182 25.66 -9.05 -8.23
C ILE A 182 25.69 -10.14 -9.30
N SER A 183 25.95 -11.39 -8.88
CA SER A 183 26.20 -12.52 -9.78
C SER A 183 25.40 -13.79 -9.45
N SER A 184 24.83 -13.87 -8.26
CA SER A 184 24.05 -15.02 -7.77
C SER A 184 22.74 -14.60 -7.12
N LYS A 185 21.81 -15.55 -6.94
CA LYS A 185 20.59 -15.30 -6.16
C LYS A 185 20.89 -15.00 -4.69
N ALA A 186 21.98 -15.54 -4.15
CA ALA A 186 22.41 -15.25 -2.78
C ALA A 186 22.85 -13.79 -2.60
N ASP A 187 23.50 -13.21 -3.62
CA ASP A 187 23.92 -11.81 -3.61
C ASP A 187 22.71 -10.85 -3.55
N TRP A 188 21.57 -11.26 -4.13
CA TRP A 188 20.33 -10.47 -4.11
C TRP A 188 19.87 -10.17 -2.68
N LYS A 189 20.07 -11.10 -1.74
CA LYS A 189 19.72 -10.91 -0.32
C LYS A 189 20.30 -9.61 0.24
N CYS A 190 21.61 -9.42 0.11
CA CYS A 190 22.24 -8.19 0.63
C CYS A 190 22.07 -7.00 -0.29
N ARG A 191 21.94 -7.20 -1.61
CA ARG A 191 21.61 -6.10 -2.50
C ARG A 191 20.25 -5.48 -2.18
N ARG A 192 19.25 -6.30 -1.87
CA ARG A 192 17.93 -5.86 -1.42
C ARG A 192 18.04 -5.00 -0.15
N GLU A 193 18.85 -5.40 0.82
CA GLU A 193 19.09 -4.63 2.05
C GLU A 193 19.81 -3.29 1.80
N GLU A 194 20.73 -3.23 0.83
CA GLU A 194 21.32 -1.95 0.40
C GLU A 194 20.28 -1.01 -0.18
N ILE A 195 19.40 -1.52 -1.05
CA ILE A 195 18.30 -0.76 -1.64
C ILE A 195 17.39 -0.23 -0.52
N GLY A 196 16.96 -1.12 0.40
CA GLY A 196 16.14 -0.75 1.55
C GLY A 196 16.77 0.37 2.38
N ALA A 197 18.08 0.27 2.64
CA ALA A 197 18.80 1.29 3.40
C ALA A 197 18.85 2.65 2.67
N MET A 198 18.89 2.68 1.32
CA MET A 198 18.77 3.94 0.57
C MET A 198 17.40 4.60 0.78
N TYR A 199 16.31 3.81 0.71
CA TYR A 199 14.95 4.28 0.95
C TYR A 199 14.75 4.74 2.40
N GLU A 200 15.26 3.99 3.37
CA GLU A 200 15.25 4.39 4.78
C GLU A 200 15.97 5.73 4.97
N LYS A 201 17.14 5.92 4.35
CA LYS A 201 17.94 7.14 4.54
C LYS A 201 17.33 8.38 3.89
N LEU A 202 16.78 8.27 2.68
CA LEU A 202 16.44 9.43 1.86
C LEU A 202 14.94 9.66 1.66
N MET A 203 14.09 8.65 1.84
CA MET A 203 12.66 8.75 1.53
C MET A 203 11.75 8.48 2.73
N PHE A 204 11.95 7.38 3.43
CA PHE A 204 10.97 6.88 4.39
C PHE A 204 11.35 7.09 5.86
N GLY A 205 12.65 7.20 6.16
CA GLY A 205 13.16 7.10 7.53
C GLY A 205 13.48 5.65 7.87
N THR A 206 14.30 5.44 8.91
CA THR A 206 14.66 4.10 9.37
C THR A 206 13.41 3.32 9.78
N LYS A 207 13.30 2.05 9.41
CA LYS A 207 12.32 1.14 9.99
C LYS A 207 12.94 0.50 11.25
N PRO A 208 12.43 0.78 12.45
CA PRO A 208 12.89 0.09 13.64
C PRO A 208 12.63 -1.41 13.52
N ARG A 209 13.60 -2.22 13.90
CA ARG A 209 13.55 -3.68 13.86
C ARG A 209 13.67 -4.22 15.29
N ASN A 210 13.13 -5.41 15.54
CA ASN A 210 13.30 -6.15 16.80
C ASN A 210 12.96 -5.33 18.07
N PRO A 211 11.70 -4.87 18.23
CA PRO A 211 11.30 -4.20 19.47
C PRO A 211 11.50 -5.12 20.69
N GLU A 212 11.79 -4.52 21.86
CA GLU A 212 12.03 -5.25 23.12
C GLU A 212 10.94 -6.29 23.43
N LYS A 213 9.66 -5.96 23.17
CA LYS A 213 8.53 -6.87 23.37
C LYS A 213 7.39 -6.59 22.41
N VAL A 214 6.81 -7.66 21.85
CA VAL A 214 5.50 -7.64 21.18
C VAL A 214 4.61 -8.69 21.82
N GLU A 215 3.40 -8.29 22.19
CA GLU A 215 2.38 -9.13 22.83
C GLU A 215 1.09 -9.07 22.01
N GLY A 216 0.43 -10.22 21.86
CA GLY A 216 -0.87 -10.34 21.20
C GLY A 216 -1.94 -10.83 22.18
N SER A 217 -3.17 -10.32 22.04
CA SER A 217 -4.34 -10.83 22.74
C SER A 217 -5.53 -10.85 21.78
N TYR A 218 -6.15 -12.02 21.60
CA TYR A 218 -7.26 -12.21 20.67
C TYR A 218 -8.57 -12.50 21.40
N SER A 219 -9.61 -11.72 21.10
CA SER A 219 -10.96 -11.93 21.62
C SER A 219 -12.00 -11.28 20.72
N GLY A 220 -13.14 -11.96 20.51
CA GLY A 220 -14.27 -11.41 19.77
C GLY A 220 -13.96 -10.98 18.33
N GLY A 221 -13.08 -11.70 17.62
CA GLY A 221 -12.66 -11.33 16.27
C GLY A 221 -11.69 -10.15 16.20
N LYS A 222 -11.13 -9.72 17.32
CA LYS A 222 -10.20 -8.59 17.41
C LYS A 222 -8.87 -9.06 18.00
N LEU A 223 -7.77 -8.81 17.28
CA LEU A 223 -6.42 -8.97 17.79
C LEU A 223 -5.93 -7.61 18.31
N THR A 224 -5.57 -7.55 19.58
CA THR A 224 -4.90 -6.39 20.19
C THR A 224 -3.41 -6.64 20.23
N ILE A 225 -2.64 -5.71 19.67
CA ILE A 225 -1.18 -5.77 19.57
C ILE A 225 -0.63 -4.73 20.54
N LYS A 226 0.21 -5.15 21.48
CA LYS A 226 0.96 -4.26 22.36
C LYS A 226 2.44 -4.37 22.04
N VAL A 227 3.09 -3.23 21.85
CA VAL A 227 4.52 -3.14 21.55
C VAL A 227 5.21 -2.33 22.64
N THR A 228 6.33 -2.83 23.13
CA THR A 228 7.24 -2.13 24.03
C THR A 228 8.61 -2.07 23.39
N ASP A 229 9.18 -0.87 23.34
CA ASP A 229 10.54 -0.64 22.85
C ASP A 229 11.07 0.69 23.40
N LYS A 230 12.39 0.79 23.59
CA LYS A 230 13.06 1.98 24.15
C LYS A 230 12.42 2.46 25.46
N GLY A 231 12.00 1.54 26.31
CA GLY A 231 11.32 1.84 27.58
C GLY A 231 9.93 2.49 27.46
N LYS A 232 9.32 2.48 26.26
CA LYS A 232 7.96 3.01 26.01
C LYS A 232 7.07 1.91 25.45
N SER A 233 5.75 2.05 25.65
CA SER A 233 4.77 1.12 25.10
C SER A 233 3.61 1.83 24.40
N GLY A 234 2.99 1.13 23.47
CA GLY A 234 1.68 1.48 22.93
C GLY A 234 0.93 0.23 22.50
N SER A 235 -0.36 0.38 22.20
CA SER A 235 -1.19 -0.69 21.66
C SER A 235 -2.08 -0.20 20.52
N PHE A 236 -2.33 -1.08 19.57
CA PHE A 236 -3.32 -0.90 18.51
C PHE A 236 -4.05 -2.23 18.28
N SER A 237 -5.02 -2.26 17.36
CA SER A 237 -5.77 -3.49 17.13
C SER A 237 -6.18 -3.65 15.68
N VAL A 238 -6.38 -4.90 15.28
CA VAL A 238 -6.96 -5.25 13.97
C VAL A 238 -8.18 -6.12 14.14
N LYS A 239 -9.13 -5.96 13.22
CA LYS A 239 -10.29 -6.84 13.12
C LYS A 239 -9.95 -8.00 12.20
N ILE A 240 -10.27 -9.21 12.63
CA ILE A 240 -10.12 -10.45 11.87
C ILE A 240 -11.52 -10.99 11.58
N SER A 241 -11.80 -11.26 10.31
CA SER A 241 -13.04 -11.90 9.86
C SER A 241 -12.74 -13.14 9.03
N ASN A 242 -13.68 -14.10 9.05
CA ASN A 242 -13.52 -15.40 8.40
C ASN A 242 -12.26 -16.17 8.84
N ALA A 243 -11.82 -15.97 10.10
CA ALA A 243 -10.67 -16.67 10.68
C ALA A 243 -10.90 -18.20 10.70
N GLY A 244 -9.79 -18.94 10.71
CA GLY A 244 -9.79 -20.36 11.03
C GLY A 244 -9.88 -20.62 12.53
N THR A 245 -9.35 -21.76 12.95
CA THR A 245 -9.11 -22.09 14.36
C THR A 245 -7.62 -22.30 14.58
N LYS A 246 -7.19 -22.42 15.84
CA LYS A 246 -5.81 -22.78 16.18
C LYS A 246 -5.32 -24.05 15.48
N ASP A 247 -6.18 -25.06 15.38
CA ASP A 247 -5.82 -26.37 14.77
C ASP A 247 -6.00 -26.38 13.25
N LYS A 248 -6.74 -25.42 12.71
CA LYS A 248 -7.01 -25.25 11.26
C LYS A 248 -6.91 -23.77 10.91
N PRO A 249 -5.69 -23.19 10.99
CA PRO A 249 -5.49 -21.78 10.67
C PRO A 249 -5.73 -21.57 9.16
N LYS A 250 -6.16 -20.37 8.79
CA LYS A 250 -6.40 -20.01 7.39
C LYS A 250 -5.37 -19.00 6.89
N PRO A 251 -4.96 -19.08 5.61
CA PRO A 251 -4.29 -17.98 4.93
C PRO A 251 -5.10 -16.68 5.07
N ALA A 252 -4.43 -15.54 5.05
CA ALA A 252 -5.11 -14.27 5.27
C ALA A 252 -4.65 -13.16 4.33
N MET A 253 -5.57 -12.26 4.02
CA MET A 253 -5.25 -10.96 3.42
C MET A 253 -5.34 -9.87 4.48
N ILE A 254 -4.26 -9.12 4.66
CA ILE A 254 -4.21 -7.89 5.43
C ILE A 254 -4.54 -6.75 4.46
N GLY A 255 -5.55 -5.95 4.80
CA GLY A 255 -5.98 -4.81 4.01
C GLY A 255 -5.89 -3.54 4.83
N PHE A 256 -5.24 -2.52 4.28
CA PHE A 256 -5.44 -1.16 4.77
C PHE A 256 -6.92 -0.80 4.63
N GLY A 257 -7.59 -0.53 5.75
CA GLY A 257 -9.03 -0.35 5.78
C GLY A 257 -9.53 0.32 7.05
N GLY A 258 -10.86 0.42 7.16
CA GLY A 258 -11.53 1.28 8.13
C GLY A 258 -12.20 2.48 7.47
N GLY A 259 -13.27 3.00 8.11
CA GLY A 259 -14.03 4.13 7.60
C GLY A 259 -14.72 3.88 6.26
N MET A 260 -14.63 4.84 5.33
CA MET A 260 -15.39 4.91 4.08
C MET A 260 -14.98 3.88 3.01
N MET A 261 -13.82 3.22 3.17
CA MET A 261 -13.31 2.18 2.26
C MET A 261 -13.78 0.76 2.64
N GLY A 262 -14.58 0.61 3.70
CA GLY A 262 -15.13 -0.67 4.14
C GLY A 262 -14.14 -1.55 4.93
N GLY A 263 -14.31 -2.87 4.81
CA GLY A 263 -13.59 -3.91 5.55
C GLY A 263 -12.11 -4.04 5.20
N CYS A 264 -11.71 -5.09 4.49
CA CYS A 264 -10.30 -5.37 4.14
C CYS A 264 -9.85 -4.59 2.88
N GLY A 265 -10.05 -3.28 2.89
CA GLY A 265 -9.75 -2.39 1.77
C GLY A 265 -10.65 -2.62 0.53
N SER A 266 -10.26 -2.02 -0.60
CA SER A 266 -10.97 -2.09 -1.89
C SER A 266 -11.01 -3.48 -2.51
N LEU A 267 -10.07 -4.37 -2.17
CA LEU A 267 -10.01 -5.73 -2.70
C LEU A 267 -10.69 -6.78 -1.81
N GLY A 268 -11.26 -6.41 -0.65
CA GLY A 268 -11.89 -7.36 0.27
C GLY A 268 -12.88 -8.29 -0.42
N ASN A 269 -13.74 -7.75 -1.28
CA ASN A 269 -14.73 -8.53 -2.03
C ASN A 269 -14.13 -9.51 -3.05
N ALA A 270 -12.90 -9.28 -3.53
CA ALA A 270 -12.22 -10.20 -4.45
C ALA A 270 -11.89 -11.54 -3.79
N THR A 271 -11.83 -11.57 -2.46
CA THR A 271 -11.62 -12.81 -1.69
C THR A 271 -12.91 -13.57 -1.35
N ASN A 272 -14.09 -13.04 -1.72
CA ASN A 272 -15.36 -13.72 -1.43
C ASN A 272 -15.40 -15.10 -2.11
N GLY A 273 -15.73 -16.13 -1.31
CA GLY A 273 -15.77 -17.52 -1.78
C GLY A 273 -14.40 -18.21 -1.78
N LEU A 274 -13.32 -17.53 -1.40
CA LEU A 274 -12.02 -18.14 -1.14
C LEU A 274 -11.90 -18.51 0.35
N ASP A 275 -11.10 -19.53 0.66
CA ASP A 275 -10.85 -19.96 2.04
C ASP A 275 -9.75 -19.08 2.68
N ILE A 276 -10.01 -17.77 2.72
CA ILE A 276 -9.06 -16.74 3.14
C ILE A 276 -9.70 -15.89 4.25
N ALA A 277 -8.98 -15.70 5.34
CA ALA A 277 -9.34 -14.75 6.38
C ALA A 277 -9.00 -13.31 5.95
N GLN A 278 -9.72 -12.35 6.50
CA GLN A 278 -9.48 -10.92 6.24
C GLN A 278 -9.07 -10.21 7.53
N ILE A 279 -7.95 -9.52 7.49
CA ILE A 279 -7.43 -8.69 8.56
C ILE A 279 -7.55 -7.22 8.14
N THR A 280 -8.41 -6.47 8.80
CA THR A 280 -8.57 -5.03 8.56
C THR A 280 -7.62 -4.25 9.46
N PHE A 281 -6.67 -3.55 8.84
CA PHE A 281 -5.69 -2.70 9.51
C PHE A 281 -6.01 -1.23 9.28
N ASN A 282 -6.32 -0.49 10.37
CA ASN A 282 -6.42 0.96 10.34
C ASN A 282 -5.02 1.59 10.57
N PRO A 283 -4.41 2.22 9.56
CA PRO A 283 -3.07 2.79 9.71
C PRO A 283 -3.00 3.93 10.73
N ASP A 284 -4.11 4.64 10.95
CA ASP A 284 -4.16 5.78 11.89
C ASP A 284 -3.96 5.35 13.34
N ASP A 285 -4.27 4.10 13.69
CA ASP A 285 -4.04 3.58 15.04
C ASP A 285 -2.53 3.45 15.36
N VAL A 286 -1.69 3.36 14.33
CA VAL A 286 -0.23 3.30 14.45
C VAL A 286 0.40 4.66 14.19
N ALA A 287 0.00 5.32 13.12
CA ALA A 287 0.53 6.59 12.65
C ALA A 287 -0.47 7.30 11.73
N PRO A 288 -1.24 8.28 12.23
CA PRO A 288 -2.10 9.11 11.40
C PRO A 288 -1.32 9.81 10.28
N GLU A 289 -1.96 10.04 9.14
CA GLU A 289 -1.31 10.70 7.97
C GLU A 289 -0.78 12.10 8.24
N SER A 290 -1.34 12.80 9.23
CA SER A 290 -0.85 14.09 9.73
C SER A 290 0.47 13.97 10.51
N GLY A 291 0.91 12.76 10.83
CA GLY A 291 2.07 12.45 11.66
C GLY A 291 1.72 12.20 13.13
N GLY A 292 2.69 11.67 13.88
CA GLY A 292 2.49 11.34 15.29
C GLY A 292 1.82 9.97 15.48
N GLY A 293 1.18 9.76 16.63
CA GLY A 293 0.59 8.46 16.96
C GLY A 293 1.57 7.51 17.66
N MET A 294 1.13 6.27 17.86
CA MET A 294 1.84 5.28 18.68
C MET A 294 3.29 5.08 18.24
N PHE A 295 3.54 4.92 16.93
CA PHE A 295 4.88 4.71 16.42
C PHE A 295 5.84 5.84 16.81
N PHE A 296 5.42 7.08 16.59
CA PHE A 296 6.24 8.27 16.85
C PHE A 296 6.45 8.49 18.36
N ASN A 297 5.45 8.16 19.18
CA ASN A 297 5.57 8.22 20.64
C ASN A 297 6.69 7.29 21.15
N ILE A 298 6.80 6.08 20.60
CA ILE A 298 7.86 5.11 20.94
C ILE A 298 9.22 5.61 20.43
N TYR A 299 9.33 5.90 19.13
CA TYR A 299 10.63 6.13 18.48
C TYR A 299 11.15 7.56 18.51
N GLY A 300 10.44 8.49 19.17
CA GLY A 300 10.93 9.84 19.42
C GLY A 300 11.06 10.69 18.16
N GLY A 301 10.30 10.37 17.12
CA GLY A 301 10.29 11.10 15.86
C GLY A 301 9.25 12.21 15.84
N ASN A 302 9.61 13.36 15.28
CA ASN A 302 8.65 14.12 14.49
C ASN A 302 8.77 13.66 13.03
N THR A 303 7.89 14.15 12.16
CA THR A 303 7.83 13.74 10.75
C THR A 303 9.01 14.22 9.89
N ASN A 304 10.04 14.80 10.51
CA ASN A 304 11.27 15.14 9.79
C ASN A 304 12.14 13.92 9.49
N ASN A 305 12.14 12.92 10.38
CA ASN A 305 13.05 11.76 10.29
C ASN A 305 12.32 10.44 10.02
N TYR A 306 10.98 10.42 10.09
CA TYR A 306 10.15 9.27 9.75
C TYR A 306 8.93 9.71 8.96
N GLY A 307 8.64 9.00 7.88
CA GLY A 307 7.38 9.06 7.17
C GLY A 307 6.34 8.10 7.77
N THR A 308 5.06 8.39 7.60
CA THR A 308 3.98 7.52 8.07
C THR A 308 3.94 6.19 7.31
N ILE A 309 4.41 6.14 6.05
CA ILE A 309 4.49 4.89 5.29
C ILE A 309 5.40 3.85 5.97
N ILE A 310 6.57 4.27 6.48
CA ILE A 310 7.45 3.32 7.18
C ILE A 310 6.89 2.92 8.55
N ALA A 311 6.16 3.82 9.19
CA ALA A 311 5.44 3.53 10.43
C ALA A 311 4.33 2.50 10.18
N TRP A 312 3.62 2.57 9.05
CA TRP A 312 2.62 1.57 8.66
C TRP A 312 3.26 0.23 8.33
N ALA A 313 4.38 0.22 7.59
CA ALA A 313 5.15 -0.99 7.33
C ALA A 313 5.62 -1.65 8.63
N TRP A 314 6.12 -0.86 9.58
CA TRP A 314 6.42 -1.31 10.93
C TRP A 314 5.20 -1.88 11.63
N GLY A 315 4.06 -1.18 11.59
CA GLY A 315 2.81 -1.63 12.21
C GLY A 315 2.37 -3.01 11.72
N VAL A 316 2.46 -3.28 10.41
CA VAL A 316 2.15 -4.60 9.85
C VAL A 316 3.13 -5.66 10.34
N SER A 317 4.43 -5.38 10.39
CA SER A 317 5.39 -6.31 10.99
C SER A 317 5.03 -6.68 12.43
N ARG A 318 4.53 -5.72 13.22
CA ARG A 318 4.07 -5.98 14.59
C ARG A 318 2.75 -6.77 14.65
N ILE A 319 1.89 -6.66 13.63
CA ILE A 319 0.71 -7.55 13.49
C ILE A 319 1.18 -8.99 13.32
N ILE A 320 2.15 -9.24 12.43
CA ILE A 320 2.70 -10.59 12.17
C ILE A 320 3.33 -11.16 13.46
N ASP A 321 4.18 -10.38 14.13
CA ASP A 321 4.82 -10.78 15.41
C ASP A 321 3.78 -11.17 16.49
N ALA A 322 2.62 -10.51 16.51
CA ALA A 322 1.55 -10.79 17.47
C ALA A 322 0.72 -12.01 17.06
N LEU A 323 0.48 -12.23 15.77
CA LEU A 323 -0.20 -13.41 15.24
C LEU A 323 0.61 -14.69 15.54
N GLU A 324 1.92 -14.66 15.35
CA GLU A 324 2.82 -15.79 15.69
C GLU A 324 2.68 -16.22 17.16
N LYS A 325 2.40 -15.28 18.06
CA LYS A 325 2.25 -15.53 19.50
C LYS A 325 0.81 -15.82 19.92
N THR A 326 -0.15 -15.71 19.00
CA THR A 326 -1.59 -15.79 19.29
C THR A 326 -2.27 -16.77 18.32
N PRO A 327 -1.93 -18.07 18.36
CA PRO A 327 -2.47 -19.05 17.42
C PRO A 327 -4.00 -19.21 17.53
N GLU A 328 -4.62 -18.79 18.64
CA GLU A 328 -6.07 -18.71 18.82
C GLU A 328 -6.74 -17.74 17.82
N ALA A 329 -5.99 -16.84 17.18
CA ALA A 329 -6.48 -16.00 16.10
C ALA A 329 -6.82 -16.78 14.82
N GLY A 330 -6.35 -18.04 14.69
CA GLY A 330 -6.71 -18.93 13.57
C GLY A 330 -6.19 -18.47 12.22
N ILE A 331 -5.02 -17.82 12.19
CA ILE A 331 -4.38 -17.31 10.98
C ILE A 331 -3.09 -18.07 10.70
N ASP A 332 -2.92 -18.47 9.45
CA ASP A 332 -1.67 -19.01 8.94
C ASP A 332 -0.76 -17.85 8.55
N VAL A 333 0.26 -17.62 9.37
CA VAL A 333 1.20 -16.51 9.20
C VAL A 333 2.17 -16.72 8.04
N HIS A 334 2.31 -17.93 7.49
CA HIS A 334 3.18 -18.20 6.35
C HIS A 334 2.50 -17.89 5.00
N HIS A 335 1.17 -17.72 5.01
CA HIS A 335 0.38 -17.42 3.83
C HIS A 335 -0.40 -16.12 4.02
N LEU A 336 0.34 -15.01 4.05
CA LEU A 336 -0.20 -13.65 4.19
C LEU A 336 -0.10 -12.87 2.87
N ALA A 337 -1.23 -12.29 2.45
CA ALA A 337 -1.27 -11.25 1.44
C ALA A 337 -1.43 -9.85 2.07
N MET A 338 -0.96 -8.81 1.39
CA MET A 338 -1.15 -7.41 1.78
C MET A 338 -1.76 -6.59 0.64
N THR A 339 -2.74 -5.73 0.95
CA THR A 339 -3.33 -4.82 -0.04
C THR A 339 -3.76 -3.46 0.51
N GLY A 340 -3.94 -2.51 -0.40
CA GLY A 340 -4.44 -1.16 -0.17
C GLY A 340 -4.47 -0.37 -1.48
N CYS A 341 -5.34 0.64 -1.56
CA CYS A 341 -5.45 1.50 -2.73
C CYS A 341 -4.83 2.88 -2.51
N SER A 342 -4.27 3.48 -3.57
CA SER A 342 -3.80 4.86 -3.58
C SER A 342 -2.66 5.07 -2.58
N ARG A 343 -2.77 6.01 -1.64
CA ARG A 343 -1.80 6.19 -0.54
C ARG A 343 -1.55 4.91 0.26
N TRP A 344 -2.57 4.07 0.44
CA TRP A 344 -2.42 2.77 1.08
C TRP A 344 -1.84 1.71 0.13
N GLY A 345 -1.92 1.91 -1.18
CA GLY A 345 -1.14 1.16 -2.17
C GLY A 345 0.35 1.45 -2.04
N LYS A 346 0.73 2.72 -1.81
CA LYS A 346 2.12 3.09 -1.48
C LYS A 346 2.59 2.40 -0.19
N GLY A 347 1.74 2.42 0.85
CA GLY A 347 1.96 1.70 2.10
C GLY A 347 2.11 0.18 1.90
N THR A 348 1.27 -0.42 1.06
CA THR A 348 1.30 -1.86 0.75
C THR A 348 2.61 -2.25 0.10
N LEU A 349 3.09 -1.44 -0.84
CA LEU A 349 4.38 -1.68 -1.46
C LEU A 349 5.53 -1.58 -0.46
N ALA A 350 5.50 -0.61 0.46
CA ALA A 350 6.49 -0.50 1.52
C ALA A 350 6.44 -1.69 2.50
N VAL A 351 5.24 -2.15 2.87
CA VAL A 351 5.07 -3.36 3.70
C VAL A 351 5.71 -4.56 3.00
N GLY A 352 5.36 -4.81 1.74
CA GLY A 352 5.94 -5.90 0.96
C GLY A 352 7.46 -5.75 0.80
N ALA A 353 7.97 -4.54 0.58
CA ALA A 353 9.40 -4.29 0.44
C ALA A 353 10.17 -4.54 1.74
N PHE A 354 9.64 -4.16 2.91
CA PHE A 354 10.35 -4.16 4.20
C PHE A 354 9.92 -5.27 5.17
N ASP A 355 9.07 -6.21 4.75
CA ASP A 355 8.77 -7.42 5.51
C ASP A 355 8.68 -8.63 4.56
N GLU A 356 9.65 -9.54 4.68
CA GLU A 356 9.74 -10.72 3.83
C GLU A 356 8.75 -11.83 4.18
N ARG A 357 8.01 -11.69 5.30
CA ARG A 357 6.96 -12.64 5.72
C ARG A 357 5.65 -12.47 4.93
N ILE A 358 5.50 -11.41 4.15
CA ILE A 358 4.36 -11.24 3.25
C ILE A 358 4.57 -12.09 1.98
N ALA A 359 3.77 -13.14 1.80
CA ALA A 359 3.87 -14.04 0.67
C ALA A 359 3.39 -13.40 -0.65
N LEU A 360 2.39 -12.51 -0.58
CA LEU A 360 1.77 -11.85 -1.72
C LEU A 360 1.52 -10.36 -1.46
N THR A 361 2.09 -9.48 -2.29
CA THR A 361 1.89 -8.02 -2.19
C THR A 361 1.01 -7.53 -3.35
N ILE A 362 -0.08 -6.80 -3.06
CA ILE A 362 -1.03 -6.30 -4.06
C ILE A 362 -1.28 -4.78 -3.90
N PRO A 363 -0.35 -3.92 -4.35
CA PRO A 363 -0.58 -2.48 -4.34
C PRO A 363 -1.56 -2.10 -5.45
N GLN A 364 -2.68 -1.46 -5.09
CA GLN A 364 -3.66 -0.96 -6.05
C GLN A 364 -3.49 0.56 -6.24
N GLU A 365 -3.38 1.00 -7.48
CA GLU A 365 -3.43 2.40 -7.93
C GLU A 365 -2.50 3.30 -7.10
N SER A 366 -1.30 2.79 -6.80
CA SER A 366 -0.40 3.39 -5.82
C SER A 366 0.25 4.69 -6.33
N GLY A 367 0.47 4.81 -7.64
CA GLY A 367 1.02 6.01 -8.28
C GLY A 367 2.37 6.44 -7.71
N SER A 368 2.63 7.75 -7.72
CA SER A 368 3.90 8.35 -7.28
C SER A 368 4.27 8.04 -5.84
N GLY A 369 5.45 7.45 -5.60
CA GLY A 369 5.86 6.97 -4.27
C GLY A 369 5.37 5.57 -3.93
N GLY A 370 4.58 4.96 -4.82
CA GLY A 370 4.39 3.52 -4.96
C GLY A 370 5.03 3.04 -6.26
N ALA A 371 4.28 2.34 -7.10
CA ALA A 371 4.74 1.74 -8.34
C ALA A 371 4.82 2.72 -9.54
N SER A 372 5.35 3.93 -9.36
CA SER A 372 5.49 4.93 -10.43
C SER A 372 6.84 5.65 -10.39
N LEU A 373 7.54 5.68 -11.53
CA LEU A 373 8.90 6.21 -11.63
C LEU A 373 8.96 7.74 -11.49
N TRP A 374 9.83 8.23 -10.59
CA TRP A 374 10.04 9.65 -10.37
C TRP A 374 10.62 10.34 -11.61
N ARG A 375 11.70 9.80 -12.18
CA ARG A 375 12.36 10.39 -13.35
C ARG A 375 11.43 10.48 -14.56
N VAL A 376 10.63 9.44 -14.81
CA VAL A 376 9.68 9.41 -15.92
C VAL A 376 8.53 10.40 -15.65
N GLY A 377 8.02 10.46 -14.41
CA GLY A 377 6.99 11.43 -14.02
C GLY A 377 7.45 12.87 -14.23
N ALA A 378 8.67 13.20 -13.82
CA ALA A 378 9.27 14.51 -14.05
C ALA A 378 9.42 14.85 -15.54
N GLN A 379 9.85 13.86 -16.36
CA GLN A 379 9.90 14.05 -17.81
C GLN A 379 8.50 14.32 -18.40
N VAL A 380 7.48 13.57 -17.99
CA VAL A 380 6.10 13.77 -18.44
C VAL A 380 5.61 15.17 -18.07
N ASN A 381 5.83 15.61 -16.83
CA ASN A 381 5.48 16.96 -16.38
C ASN A 381 6.17 18.04 -17.21
N LYS A 382 7.46 17.87 -17.48
CA LYS A 382 8.24 18.79 -18.35
C LYS A 382 7.68 18.84 -19.77
N GLN A 383 7.33 17.69 -20.36
CA GLN A 383 6.75 17.62 -21.70
C GLN A 383 5.37 18.27 -21.78
N LYS A 384 4.58 18.17 -20.71
CA LYS A 384 3.24 18.79 -20.61
C LYS A 384 3.29 20.27 -20.23
N GLY A 385 4.43 20.78 -19.74
CA GLY A 385 4.59 22.15 -19.28
C GLY A 385 3.78 22.50 -18.02
N LYS A 386 3.27 21.49 -17.29
CA LYS A 386 2.47 21.63 -16.06
C LYS A 386 2.63 20.41 -15.16
N GLN A 387 2.19 20.53 -13.91
CA GLN A 387 2.05 19.36 -13.04
C GLN A 387 0.90 18.47 -13.57
N PHE A 388 1.26 17.31 -14.13
CA PHE A 388 0.32 16.35 -14.72
C PHE A 388 0.30 15.05 -13.89
N VAL A 389 1.48 14.52 -13.60
CA VAL A 389 1.72 13.40 -12.67
C VAL A 389 2.09 13.97 -11.30
N GLN A 390 1.67 13.34 -10.20
CA GLN A 390 2.08 13.71 -8.84
C GLN A 390 3.63 13.71 -8.72
N GLY A 391 4.21 14.84 -8.31
CA GLY A 391 5.66 15.03 -8.19
C GLY A 391 6.19 14.71 -6.79
N LEU A 392 7.51 14.80 -6.60
CA LEU A 392 8.16 14.56 -5.31
C LEU A 392 7.73 15.58 -4.26
N SER A 393 7.56 16.84 -4.64
CA SER A 393 7.14 17.90 -3.72
C SER A 393 5.75 17.64 -3.16
N SER A 394 4.78 17.31 -4.02
CA SER A 394 3.41 17.06 -3.54
C SER A 394 3.29 15.71 -2.84
N ALA A 395 3.92 14.63 -3.35
CA ALA A 395 3.99 13.35 -2.63
C ALA A 395 4.67 13.47 -1.25
N GLY A 396 5.67 14.34 -1.11
CA GLY A 396 6.39 14.59 0.14
C GLY A 396 5.72 15.61 1.07
N SER A 397 4.60 16.22 0.69
CA SER A 397 3.95 17.28 1.49
C SER A 397 2.43 17.16 1.67
N GLU A 398 1.71 16.45 0.80
CA GLU A 398 0.25 16.21 0.91
C GLU A 398 -0.11 15.44 2.19
N GLY A 399 0.73 14.47 2.54
CA GLY A 399 0.72 13.78 3.82
C GLY A 399 2.12 13.72 4.39
N LYS A 400 2.25 13.24 5.62
CA LYS A 400 3.57 12.97 6.23
C LYS A 400 4.10 11.60 5.84
N TRP A 401 3.81 11.15 4.62
CA TRP A 401 4.11 9.80 4.12
C TRP A 401 5.61 9.50 4.04
N MET A 402 6.42 10.54 3.80
CA MET A 402 7.87 10.49 3.59
C MET A 402 8.57 11.45 4.56
N ILE A 403 9.89 11.33 4.70
CA ILE A 403 10.69 12.28 5.50
C ILE A 403 10.65 13.68 4.88
N SER A 404 10.68 14.71 5.72
CA SER A 404 10.46 16.08 5.26
C SER A 404 11.52 16.61 4.30
N SER A 405 12.72 16.03 4.29
CA SER A 405 13.82 16.38 3.38
C SER A 405 13.64 15.82 1.98
N PHE A 406 12.79 14.79 1.78
CA PHE A 406 12.66 14.11 0.49
C PHE A 406 12.11 15.02 -0.62
N LYS A 407 11.23 15.96 -0.28
CA LYS A 407 10.70 16.97 -1.22
C LYS A 407 11.80 17.83 -1.87
N ASN A 408 12.99 17.92 -1.26
CA ASN A 408 14.09 18.71 -1.79
C ASN A 408 14.68 18.12 -3.09
N TYR A 409 14.29 16.89 -3.47
CA TYR A 409 14.64 16.23 -4.72
C TYR A 409 13.72 16.56 -5.89
N ASP A 410 12.62 17.28 -5.66
CA ASP A 410 11.69 17.71 -6.70
C ASP A 410 12.40 18.57 -7.76
N GLY A 411 12.20 18.23 -9.04
CA GLY A 411 12.88 18.86 -10.17
C GLY A 411 14.36 18.45 -10.35
N LYS A 412 14.88 17.57 -9.49
CA LYS A 412 16.23 16.99 -9.58
C LYS A 412 16.21 15.48 -9.34
N GLU A 413 15.18 14.80 -9.85
CA GLU A 413 14.94 13.36 -9.70
C GLU A 413 16.16 12.52 -10.12
N ASN A 414 16.91 12.98 -11.13
CA ASN A 414 18.15 12.37 -11.60
C ASN A 414 19.28 12.34 -10.55
N THR A 415 19.13 13.04 -9.44
CA THR A 415 20.07 13.05 -8.32
C THR A 415 19.77 12.02 -7.23
N LEU A 416 18.60 11.37 -7.26
CA LEU A 416 18.27 10.28 -6.32
C LEU A 416 19.07 9.01 -6.69
N PRO A 417 19.69 8.29 -5.72
CA PRO A 417 20.43 7.07 -6.02
C PRO A 417 19.54 5.84 -6.31
N PHE A 418 18.22 6.00 -6.21
CA PHE A 418 17.21 4.99 -6.54
C PHE A 418 16.11 5.59 -7.42
N ASP A 419 15.26 4.73 -7.95
CA ASP A 419 13.92 5.06 -8.45
C ASP A 419 12.97 3.91 -8.11
N GLN A 420 11.65 4.12 -8.24
CA GLN A 420 10.64 3.22 -7.66
C GLN A 420 10.68 1.78 -8.15
N HIS A 421 11.25 1.48 -9.32
CA HIS A 421 11.45 0.09 -9.77
C HIS A 421 12.31 -0.71 -8.78
N MET A 422 13.22 -0.07 -8.04
CA MET A 422 14.03 -0.71 -7.02
C MET A 422 13.25 -1.02 -5.75
N LEU A 423 12.36 -0.14 -5.29
CA LEU A 423 11.45 -0.45 -4.17
C LEU A 423 10.54 -1.63 -4.52
N VAL A 424 9.98 -1.60 -5.73
CA VAL A 424 9.14 -2.68 -6.26
C VAL A 424 9.92 -4.00 -6.33
N ALA A 425 11.16 -3.95 -6.78
CA ALA A 425 12.02 -5.12 -6.87
C ALA A 425 12.33 -5.76 -5.51
N MET A 426 12.30 -5.02 -4.39
CA MET A 426 12.56 -5.59 -3.05
C MET A 426 11.54 -6.66 -2.62
N VAL A 427 10.40 -6.76 -3.30
CA VAL A 427 9.45 -7.87 -3.06
C VAL A 427 9.97 -9.18 -3.66
N ALA A 428 10.79 -9.12 -4.72
CA ALA A 428 11.28 -10.29 -5.42
C ALA A 428 12.14 -11.19 -4.51
N PRO A 429 11.97 -12.53 -4.57
CA PRO A 429 11.18 -13.28 -5.55
C PRO A 429 9.73 -13.58 -5.12
N ARG A 430 9.22 -12.97 -4.04
CA ARG A 430 7.84 -13.22 -3.54
C ARG A 430 6.80 -12.69 -4.53
N ALA A 431 5.56 -13.14 -4.38
CA ALA A 431 4.52 -12.81 -5.34
C ALA A 431 4.11 -11.33 -5.26
N LEU A 432 3.95 -10.71 -6.43
CA LEU A 432 3.62 -9.30 -6.57
C LEU A 432 2.64 -9.10 -7.73
N LEU A 433 1.46 -8.57 -7.40
CA LEU A 433 0.44 -8.18 -8.36
C LEU A 433 0.20 -6.67 -8.25
N ILE A 434 0.73 -5.91 -9.20
CA ILE A 434 0.51 -4.45 -9.27
C ILE A 434 -0.74 -4.19 -10.11
N LEU A 435 -1.73 -3.55 -9.52
CA LEU A 435 -2.98 -3.17 -10.18
C LEU A 435 -2.99 -1.66 -10.36
N ASP A 436 -2.92 -1.15 -11.58
CA ASP A 436 -2.94 0.27 -11.89
C ASP A 436 -4.17 0.64 -12.74
N ASN A 437 -4.44 1.95 -12.77
CA ASN A 437 -5.58 2.54 -13.47
C ASN A 437 -5.11 3.51 -14.55
N ALA A 438 -5.51 3.28 -15.80
CA ALA A 438 -5.22 4.16 -16.92
C ALA A 438 -6.22 5.33 -16.99
N GLY A 439 -5.75 6.52 -17.36
CA GLY A 439 -6.57 7.72 -17.48
C GLY A 439 -6.65 8.59 -16.23
N GLN A 440 -6.06 8.16 -15.10
CA GLN A 440 -5.88 9.00 -13.91
C GLN A 440 -4.53 9.74 -13.99
N GLU A 441 -4.54 11.00 -14.45
CA GLU A 441 -3.32 11.77 -14.75
C GLU A 441 -2.33 11.79 -13.56
N TRP A 442 -2.84 11.98 -12.34
CA TRP A 442 -2.02 12.11 -11.13
C TRP A 442 -1.30 10.82 -10.71
N LEU A 443 -1.84 9.64 -11.05
CA LEU A 443 -1.18 8.36 -10.82
C LEU A 443 0.01 8.16 -11.77
N GLY A 444 -0.05 8.80 -12.94
CA GLY A 444 0.96 8.72 -13.97
C GLY A 444 0.92 7.38 -14.70
N GLU A 445 0.04 7.26 -15.69
CA GLU A 445 -0.13 6.05 -16.51
C GLU A 445 1.20 5.56 -17.12
N VAL A 446 1.94 6.46 -17.79
CA VAL A 446 3.25 6.17 -18.40
C VAL A 446 4.33 5.80 -17.37
N PRO A 447 4.62 6.64 -16.35
CA PRO A 447 5.66 6.32 -15.37
C PRO A 447 5.37 5.06 -14.55
N SER A 448 4.09 4.73 -14.32
CA SER A 448 3.72 3.50 -13.60
C SER A 448 3.91 2.26 -14.47
N ASN A 449 3.53 2.34 -15.75
CA ASN A 449 3.79 1.25 -16.69
C ASN A 449 5.30 0.98 -16.85
N TYR A 450 6.09 2.04 -16.98
CA TYR A 450 7.54 1.91 -17.11
C TYR A 450 8.16 1.34 -15.82
N CYS A 451 7.59 1.66 -14.65
CA CYS A 451 7.97 1.02 -13.37
C CYS A 451 7.71 -0.48 -13.40
N GLY A 452 6.53 -0.88 -13.89
CA GLY A 452 6.14 -2.27 -14.08
C GLY A 452 7.16 -3.05 -14.93
N GLN A 453 7.52 -2.47 -16.09
CA GLN A 453 8.49 -3.07 -16.99
C GLN A 453 9.91 -3.12 -16.42
N ALA A 454 10.37 -2.04 -15.79
CA ALA A 454 11.72 -1.97 -15.22
C ALA A 454 11.92 -2.89 -14.00
N SER A 455 10.90 -3.06 -13.16
CA SER A 455 10.99 -3.92 -11.97
C SER A 455 10.89 -5.41 -12.32
N LYS A 456 10.21 -5.77 -13.41
CA LYS A 456 10.18 -7.14 -13.94
C LYS A 456 11.58 -7.69 -14.24
N GLU A 457 12.54 -6.84 -14.60
CA GLU A 457 13.92 -7.25 -14.89
C GLU A 457 14.56 -8.01 -13.71
N VAL A 458 14.24 -7.65 -12.46
CA VAL A 458 14.74 -8.36 -11.28
C VAL A 458 14.08 -9.72 -11.10
N TYR A 459 12.78 -9.83 -11.37
CA TYR A 459 12.07 -11.11 -11.35
C TYR A 459 12.60 -12.06 -12.43
N ASP A 460 12.88 -11.55 -13.62
CA ASP A 460 13.49 -12.31 -14.71
C ASP A 460 14.89 -12.78 -14.32
N ALA A 461 15.69 -11.90 -13.71
CA ALA A 461 17.03 -12.24 -13.26
C ALA A 461 17.05 -13.33 -12.19
N LEU A 462 16.06 -13.36 -11.30
CA LEU A 462 15.92 -14.37 -10.25
C LEU A 462 15.24 -15.67 -10.75
N GLY A 463 14.73 -15.70 -11.98
CA GLY A 463 13.96 -16.81 -12.53
C GLY A 463 12.58 -16.96 -11.88
N ALA A 464 11.99 -15.86 -11.42
CA ALA A 464 10.71 -15.80 -10.72
C ALA A 464 9.63 -15.04 -11.53
N THR A 465 9.74 -15.01 -12.86
CA THR A 465 8.86 -14.24 -13.76
C THR A 465 7.37 -14.50 -13.52
N GLU A 466 6.99 -15.75 -13.22
CA GLU A 466 5.61 -16.15 -12.94
C GLU A 466 5.04 -15.52 -11.66
N ASN A 467 5.90 -15.03 -10.75
CA ASN A 467 5.49 -14.40 -9.49
C ASN A 467 5.14 -12.92 -9.65
N TYR A 468 5.32 -12.36 -10.84
CA TYR A 468 5.16 -10.93 -11.10
C TYR A 468 4.03 -10.67 -12.10
N THR A 469 3.08 -9.82 -11.73
CA THR A 469 2.14 -9.26 -12.70
C THR A 469 1.99 -7.77 -12.53
N TYR A 470 2.07 -7.06 -13.64
CA TYR A 470 1.66 -5.68 -13.75
C TYR A 470 0.42 -5.63 -14.63
N SER A 471 -0.67 -5.05 -14.12
CA SER A 471 -1.93 -4.92 -14.82
C SER A 471 -2.41 -3.47 -14.75
N GLN A 472 -2.63 -2.86 -15.90
CA GLN A 472 -3.10 -1.49 -16.02
C GLN A 472 -4.35 -1.48 -16.90
N GLU A 473 -5.49 -1.13 -16.31
CA GLU A 473 -6.78 -1.06 -17.00
C GLU A 473 -7.39 0.33 -16.81
N GLY A 474 -7.98 0.92 -17.85
CA GLY A 474 -8.70 2.19 -17.75
C GLY A 474 -10.21 2.01 -17.68
N GLY A 475 -10.93 3.13 -17.64
CA GLY A 475 -12.40 3.14 -17.79
C GLY A 475 -13.19 2.76 -16.53
N HIS A 476 -12.58 2.85 -15.36
CA HIS A 476 -13.24 2.67 -14.07
C HIS A 476 -12.85 3.77 -13.06
N GLY A 477 -13.66 3.92 -12.01
CA GLY A 477 -13.37 4.88 -10.94
C GLY A 477 -12.09 4.55 -10.18
N HIS A 478 -11.47 5.57 -9.59
CA HIS A 478 -10.30 5.39 -8.72
C HIS A 478 -10.63 4.46 -7.55
N CYS A 479 -9.75 3.48 -7.29
CA CYS A 479 -9.93 2.41 -6.30
C CYS A 479 -11.08 1.43 -6.56
N GLN A 480 -11.75 1.50 -7.70
CA GLN A 480 -12.72 0.50 -8.14
C GLN A 480 -11.98 -0.64 -8.83
N LEU A 481 -12.20 -1.88 -8.42
CA LEU A 481 -11.59 -3.05 -9.07
C LEU A 481 -12.43 -3.44 -10.32
N PRO A 482 -11.92 -3.30 -11.55
CA PRO A 482 -12.60 -3.76 -12.76
C PRO A 482 -12.59 -5.30 -12.84
N ASN A 483 -13.51 -5.87 -13.63
CA ASN A 483 -13.65 -7.33 -13.74
C ASN A 483 -12.36 -8.04 -14.19
N GLY A 484 -11.55 -7.44 -15.07
CA GLY A 484 -10.30 -8.05 -15.54
C GLY A 484 -9.29 -8.24 -14.40
N GLN A 485 -9.09 -7.20 -13.60
CA GLN A 485 -8.20 -7.24 -12.43
C GLN A 485 -8.79 -8.06 -11.26
N PHE A 486 -10.12 -8.20 -11.20
CA PHE A 486 -10.78 -9.04 -10.20
C PHE A 486 -10.34 -10.52 -10.31
N ASP A 487 -10.27 -11.04 -11.54
CA ASP A 487 -9.82 -12.40 -11.79
C ASP A 487 -8.32 -12.58 -11.48
N GLU A 488 -7.50 -11.57 -11.77
CA GLU A 488 -6.06 -11.59 -11.44
C GLU A 488 -5.81 -11.69 -9.93
N VAL A 489 -6.57 -10.96 -9.12
CA VAL A 489 -6.50 -11.08 -7.66
C VAL A 489 -6.81 -12.50 -7.23
N LYS A 490 -7.87 -13.11 -7.76
CA LYS A 490 -8.24 -14.50 -7.45
C LYS A 490 -7.17 -15.50 -7.87
N ASP A 491 -6.58 -15.33 -9.04
CA ASP A 491 -5.52 -16.21 -9.54
C ASP A 491 -4.28 -16.16 -8.64
N PHE A 492 -3.86 -14.96 -8.23
CA PHE A 492 -2.74 -14.81 -7.29
C PHE A 492 -3.05 -15.37 -5.90
N MET A 493 -4.26 -15.15 -5.37
CA MET A 493 -4.69 -15.75 -4.10
C MET A 493 -4.69 -17.28 -4.16
N ASN A 494 -5.25 -17.84 -5.24
CA ASN A 494 -5.28 -19.29 -5.46
C ASN A 494 -3.86 -19.87 -5.50
N LYS A 495 -2.95 -19.26 -6.26
CA LYS A 495 -1.58 -19.77 -6.45
C LYS A 495 -0.71 -19.61 -5.22
N PHE A 496 -0.68 -18.42 -4.63
CA PHE A 496 0.33 -18.08 -3.62
C PHE A 496 -0.14 -18.21 -2.17
N LEU A 497 -1.45 -18.31 -1.93
CA LEU A 497 -1.99 -18.55 -0.59
C LEU A 497 -2.65 -19.92 -0.44
N LEU A 498 -3.32 -20.42 -1.48
CA LEU A 498 -4.14 -21.63 -1.40
C LEU A 498 -3.52 -22.86 -2.09
N GLY A 499 -2.36 -22.71 -2.74
CA GLY A 499 -1.66 -23.82 -3.40
C GLY A 499 -2.38 -24.42 -4.61
N LYS A 500 -3.28 -23.65 -5.24
CA LYS A 500 -4.04 -24.07 -6.43
C LYS A 500 -3.38 -23.54 -7.70
N ASP A 501 -3.46 -24.30 -8.78
CA ASP A 501 -2.97 -23.85 -10.08
C ASP A 501 -3.77 -22.63 -10.58
N ALA A 502 -3.05 -21.59 -11.01
CA ALA A 502 -3.61 -20.41 -11.65
C ALA A 502 -2.58 -19.77 -12.59
N LYS A 503 -3.07 -18.99 -13.56
CA LYS A 503 -2.20 -18.29 -14.52
C LYS A 503 -1.77 -16.95 -13.94
N THR A 504 -0.47 -16.77 -13.78
CA THR A 504 0.14 -15.52 -13.32
C THR A 504 1.31 -15.19 -14.26
N GLY A 505 2.03 -14.09 -14.04
CA GLY A 505 3.22 -13.78 -14.85
C GLY A 505 2.90 -13.02 -16.15
N LYS A 506 2.58 -11.73 -16.07
CA LYS A 506 2.38 -10.90 -17.28
C LYS A 506 2.60 -9.41 -17.04
N ILE A 507 2.77 -8.67 -18.14
CA ILE A 507 2.59 -7.22 -18.20
C ILE A 507 1.38 -6.99 -19.10
N ASP A 508 0.28 -6.48 -18.54
CA ASP A 508 -0.96 -6.21 -19.25
C ASP A 508 -1.31 -4.73 -19.15
N TYR A 509 -1.40 -4.06 -20.29
CA TYR A 509 -1.84 -2.68 -20.44
C TYR A 509 -2.68 -2.53 -21.71
N THR A 510 -3.34 -3.62 -22.12
CA THR A 510 -4.11 -3.69 -23.36
C THR A 510 -5.37 -2.83 -23.32
N LYS A 511 -5.83 -2.45 -22.13
CA LYS A 511 -7.02 -1.62 -21.88
C LYS A 511 -6.67 -0.20 -21.44
N ASN A 512 -5.50 0.30 -21.83
CA ASN A 512 -5.06 1.65 -21.51
C ASN A 512 -5.78 2.74 -22.30
N THR A 513 -5.82 3.95 -21.73
CA THR A 513 -6.38 5.15 -22.37
C THR A 513 -5.47 5.77 -23.41
N GLN A 514 -4.18 5.43 -23.41
CA GLN A 514 -3.23 5.84 -24.43
C GLN A 514 -2.22 4.74 -24.77
N THR A 515 -1.59 4.85 -25.94
CA THR A 515 -0.52 3.94 -26.34
C THR A 515 0.70 4.12 -25.46
N ILE A 516 1.16 3.01 -24.86
CA ILE A 516 2.42 2.94 -24.11
C ILE A 516 3.56 2.58 -25.07
N ASN A 517 4.53 3.47 -25.20
CA ASN A 517 5.68 3.33 -26.11
C ASN A 517 6.98 3.12 -25.31
N PHE A 518 7.02 2.11 -24.44
CA PHE A 518 8.23 1.82 -23.66
C PHE A 518 9.37 1.37 -24.57
N LYS A 519 10.48 2.10 -24.50
CA LYS A 519 11.74 1.75 -25.15
C LYS A 519 12.78 1.54 -24.07
N LYS A 520 13.11 0.28 -23.80
CA LYS A 520 14.07 -0.12 -22.75
C LYS A 520 15.36 0.71 -22.80
N SER A 521 15.95 0.91 -23.97
CA SER A 521 17.22 1.65 -24.15
C SER A 521 17.18 3.13 -23.73
N GLU A 522 16.00 3.75 -23.65
CA GLU A 522 15.86 5.15 -23.21
C GLU A 522 16.06 5.29 -21.69
N TRP A 523 15.66 4.27 -20.92
CA TRP A 523 15.60 4.32 -19.45
C TRP A 523 16.53 3.35 -18.75
N ILE A 524 16.89 2.26 -19.42
CA ILE A 524 17.66 1.15 -18.89
C ILE A 524 18.93 1.01 -19.72
N ASP A 525 20.08 1.07 -19.06
CA ASP A 525 21.42 0.90 -19.64
C ASP A 525 22.20 -0.27 -19.04
N TRP A 526 21.54 -1.09 -18.22
CA TRP A 526 22.09 -2.36 -17.75
C TRP A 526 21.62 -3.55 -18.59
N GLU A 527 22.41 -4.60 -18.56
CA GLU A 527 21.99 -5.94 -19.01
C GLU A 527 21.39 -6.71 -17.84
N THR A 528 20.27 -7.38 -18.10
CA THR A 528 19.59 -8.19 -17.09
C THR A 528 20.30 -9.53 -16.96
N PRO A 529 20.95 -9.82 -15.81
CA PRO A 529 21.67 -11.06 -15.62
C PRO A 529 20.70 -12.23 -15.47
N SER A 530 21.18 -13.45 -15.66
CA SER A 530 20.52 -14.65 -15.13
C SER A 530 21.28 -15.05 -13.86
N LEU A 531 20.70 -14.76 -12.70
CA LEU A 531 21.31 -15.04 -11.40
C LEU A 531 21.15 -16.53 -11.11
N LYS A 532 22.28 -17.23 -10.98
CA LYS A 532 22.33 -18.66 -10.72
C LYS A 532 22.03 -18.98 -9.27
#